data_AF-A0A5C5TMF7-F1
#
_entry.id   AF-A0A5C5TMF7-F1
#
_cell.length_a   1.000
_cell.length_b   1.000
_cell.length_c   1.000
_cell.angle_alpha   90.00
_cell.angle_beta   90.00
_cell.angle_gamma   90.00
#
_symmetry.space_group_name_H-M   'P 1'
#
loop_
_entity.id
_entity.type
_entity.pdbx_description
1 polymer ?
#
loop_
_entity_poly.entity_id
_entity_poly.type
_entity_poly.pdbx_seq_one_letter_code
_entity_poly.pdbx_strand_id
1 'polypeptide(L)'
;MIKKFIIYFMTKKYLLVIILKINERMAKALKESEVLDRLGLKDGELEKILGFKVCYDEKHTIFRVLDDNRPVKKLKGSKTKGWRVRLNGDTESCEKSTSKLGLKNLRSNNPVKINGQYFFNHGHILASQFYSFINDKEKENIIKDNKRNGFIQFSVANLQQEEASDNFRKSQAFYENKIVNYLKNEGGKIQYEVTILFYDKDDKIPIGTKILFKTIKQSNSQKILENDEDSHIFIPNFDKDFDLPQNDDNANNVDSYREFYCKGYDDKYQKCFKNIAIPDEDGKVYDEAGHQVFYPSRCQ
;
A
#
# COMPACT_ATOMS: atom_id res chain seq x y z
N MET A 1 38.95 -12.36 39.92
CA MET A 1 39.34 -11.55 38.74
C MET A 1 38.70 -12.04 37.41
N ILE A 2 38.28 -13.30 37.29
CA ILE A 2 37.75 -13.89 36.03
C ILE A 2 36.26 -13.53 35.72
N LYS A 3 35.43 -13.26 36.74
CA LYS A 3 33.99 -12.91 36.52
C LYS A 3 33.74 -11.55 35.85
N LYS A 4 34.65 -10.56 35.99
CA LYS A 4 34.52 -9.25 35.33
C LYS A 4 34.87 -9.30 33.84
N PHE A 5 35.70 -10.25 33.41
CA PHE A 5 36.12 -10.38 32.01
C PHE A 5 35.05 -11.05 31.13
N ILE A 6 34.30 -12.02 31.68
CA ILE A 6 33.23 -12.73 30.95
C ILE A 6 32.01 -11.80 30.73
N ILE A 7 31.67 -10.95 31.70
CA ILE A 7 30.56 -9.99 31.55
C ILE A 7 30.91 -8.91 30.51
N TYR A 8 32.17 -8.48 30.43
CA TYR A 8 32.63 -7.48 29.46
C TYR A 8 32.72 -8.04 28.02
N PHE A 9 33.09 -9.31 27.86
CA PHE A 9 33.12 -9.97 26.54
C PHE A 9 31.72 -10.35 26.03
N MET A 10 30.82 -10.78 26.91
CA MET A 10 29.42 -11.05 26.56
C MET A 10 28.72 -9.76 26.10
N THR A 11 28.86 -8.66 26.84
CA THR A 11 28.22 -7.38 26.49
C THR A 11 28.72 -6.81 25.17
N LYS A 12 30.03 -6.86 24.85
CA LYS A 12 30.52 -6.43 23.53
C LYS A 12 30.01 -7.28 22.37
N LYS A 13 29.90 -8.61 22.52
CA LYS A 13 29.42 -9.49 21.45
C LYS A 13 27.91 -9.31 21.20
N TYR A 14 27.12 -9.17 22.27
CA TYR A 14 25.69 -8.83 22.16
C TYR A 14 25.47 -7.42 21.61
N LEU A 15 26.27 -6.43 22.02
CA LEU A 15 26.19 -5.07 21.50
C LEU A 15 26.60 -5.02 20.02
N LEU A 16 27.62 -5.78 19.61
CA LEU A 16 28.03 -5.88 18.19
C LEU A 16 26.97 -6.58 17.35
N VAL A 17 26.30 -7.63 17.86
CA VAL A 17 25.18 -8.30 17.18
C VAL A 17 23.96 -7.38 17.10
N ILE A 18 23.70 -6.55 18.11
CA ILE A 18 22.63 -5.54 18.08
C ILE A 18 22.98 -4.41 17.10
N ILE A 19 24.22 -3.91 17.10
CA ILE A 19 24.69 -2.87 16.16
C ILE A 19 24.71 -3.40 14.72
N LEU A 20 25.12 -4.66 14.50
CA LEU A 20 25.06 -5.31 13.19
C LEU A 20 23.61 -5.56 12.77
N LYS A 21 22.71 -6.00 13.67
CA LYS A 21 21.27 -6.10 13.37
C LYS A 21 20.61 -4.75 13.13
N ILE A 22 21.07 -3.66 13.76
CA ILE A 22 20.57 -2.30 13.51
C ILE A 22 21.09 -1.80 12.16
N ASN A 23 22.36 -2.05 11.82
CA ASN A 23 22.93 -1.70 10.51
C ASN A 23 22.35 -2.56 9.37
N GLU A 24 22.02 -3.83 9.60
CA GLU A 24 21.31 -4.70 8.63
C GLU A 24 19.81 -4.38 8.54
N ARG A 25 19.21 -3.81 9.59
CA ARG A 25 17.80 -3.35 9.60
C ARG A 25 17.58 -1.95 9.05
N MET A 26 18.64 -1.22 8.70
CA MET A 26 18.52 -0.09 7.78
C MET A 26 18.24 -0.65 6.39
N ALA A 27 17.01 -1.17 6.17
CA ALA A 27 16.57 -1.49 4.83
C ALA A 27 16.69 -0.19 4.04
N LYS A 28 17.54 -0.21 3.02
CA LYS A 28 17.80 0.95 2.17
C LYS A 28 16.47 1.34 1.52
N ALA A 29 16.17 2.64 1.49
CA ALA A 29 15.05 3.15 0.72
C ALA A 29 15.12 2.59 -0.72
N LEU A 30 13.99 2.08 -1.22
CA LEU A 30 13.91 1.52 -2.56
C LEU A 30 14.11 2.64 -3.57
N LYS A 31 15.03 2.44 -4.52
CA LYS A 31 15.24 3.37 -5.63
C LYS A 31 14.04 3.33 -6.58
N GLU A 32 13.83 4.43 -7.31
CA GLU A 32 12.77 4.53 -8.31
C GLU A 32 12.77 3.36 -9.30
N SER A 33 13.94 3.02 -9.86
CA SER A 33 14.07 1.95 -10.84
C SER A 33 13.68 0.58 -10.29
N GLU A 34 13.95 0.32 -9.01
CA GLU A 34 13.54 -0.93 -8.37
C GLU A 34 12.02 -0.99 -8.18
N VAL A 35 11.40 0.15 -7.83
CA VAL A 35 9.94 0.22 -7.75
C VAL A 35 9.30 0.01 -9.12
N LEU A 36 9.81 0.66 -10.17
CA LEU A 36 9.29 0.49 -11.53
C LEU A 36 9.42 -0.97 -12.01
N ASP A 37 10.56 -1.62 -11.75
CA ASP A 37 10.76 -3.04 -12.08
C ASP A 37 9.75 -3.94 -11.35
N ARG A 38 9.56 -3.75 -10.04
CA ARG A 38 8.56 -4.48 -9.23
C ARG A 38 7.11 -4.22 -9.66
N LEU A 39 6.84 -3.12 -10.38
CA LEU A 39 5.55 -2.85 -11.03
C LEU A 39 5.43 -3.47 -12.42
N GLY A 40 6.50 -4.11 -12.92
CA GLY A 40 6.61 -4.62 -14.28
C GLY A 40 6.56 -3.49 -15.32
N LEU A 41 7.23 -2.37 -15.04
CA LEU A 41 7.28 -1.17 -15.86
C LEU A 41 8.71 -0.88 -16.32
N LYS A 42 8.82 -0.36 -17.53
CA LYS A 42 10.06 0.25 -18.04
C LYS A 42 10.08 1.75 -17.75
N ASP A 43 11.26 2.34 -17.80
CA ASP A 43 11.46 3.78 -17.65
C ASP A 43 10.52 4.59 -18.57
N GLY A 44 9.82 5.55 -17.98
CA GLY A 44 8.87 6.43 -18.69
C GLY A 44 7.51 5.80 -19.02
N GLU A 45 7.24 4.53 -18.68
CA GLU A 45 5.92 3.93 -18.89
C GLU A 45 4.90 4.41 -17.86
N LEU A 46 5.32 4.67 -16.62
CA LEU A 46 4.44 5.15 -15.56
C LEU A 46 3.76 6.47 -15.94
N GLU A 47 4.54 7.43 -16.46
CA GLU A 47 4.02 8.73 -16.93
C GLU A 47 3.06 8.58 -18.11
N LYS A 48 3.30 7.62 -19.00
CA LYS A 48 2.36 7.32 -20.11
C LYS A 48 1.08 6.71 -19.58
N ILE A 49 1.10 5.92 -18.52
CA ILE A 49 -0.11 5.35 -17.93
C ILE A 49 -0.89 6.43 -17.17
N LEU A 50 -0.19 7.25 -16.39
CA LEU A 50 -0.78 8.36 -15.64
C LEU A 50 -1.30 9.48 -16.56
N GLY A 51 -0.59 9.72 -17.66
CA GLY A 51 -0.78 10.86 -18.54
C GLY A 51 -0.13 12.15 -18.04
N PHE A 52 0.76 12.08 -17.04
CA PHE A 52 1.40 13.23 -16.40
C PHE A 52 2.82 12.90 -15.97
N LYS A 53 3.65 13.92 -15.76
CA LYS A 53 4.99 13.75 -15.18
C LYS A 53 4.90 13.50 -13.68
N VAL A 54 5.82 12.68 -13.18
CA VAL A 54 5.93 12.37 -11.75
C VAL A 54 7.34 12.59 -11.22
N CYS A 55 7.46 12.68 -9.90
CA CYS A 55 8.70 12.63 -9.15
C CYS A 55 8.57 11.56 -8.06
N TYR A 56 9.54 10.67 -7.95
CA TYR A 56 9.53 9.62 -6.94
C TYR A 56 10.05 10.14 -5.58
N ASP A 57 9.26 9.93 -4.52
CA ASP A 57 9.63 10.18 -3.14
C ASP A 57 10.14 8.87 -2.53
N GLU A 58 11.47 8.70 -2.51
CA GLU A 58 12.12 7.48 -2.02
C GLU A 58 11.80 7.20 -0.55
N LYS A 59 11.65 8.26 0.26
CA LYS A 59 11.40 8.14 1.70
C LYS A 59 10.04 7.50 1.98
N HIS A 60 9.03 7.85 1.19
CA HIS A 60 7.65 7.41 1.42
C HIS A 60 7.14 6.39 0.39
N THR A 61 7.95 6.05 -0.62
CA THR A 61 7.61 5.09 -1.69
C THR A 61 6.30 5.46 -2.39
N ILE A 62 6.24 6.71 -2.87
CA ILE A 62 5.12 7.27 -3.64
C ILE A 62 5.67 8.06 -4.83
N PHE A 63 4.82 8.32 -5.81
CA PHE A 63 5.12 9.23 -6.91
C PHE A 63 4.24 10.47 -6.78
N ARG A 64 4.83 11.65 -6.71
CA ARG A 64 4.11 12.94 -6.72
C ARG A 64 3.91 13.39 -8.15
N VAL A 65 2.69 13.81 -8.50
CA VAL A 65 2.39 14.30 -9.84
C VAL A 65 2.81 15.77 -9.94
N LEU A 66 3.71 16.09 -10.87
CA LEU A 66 4.39 17.39 -10.92
C LEU A 66 3.59 18.50 -11.61
N ASP A 67 2.80 18.19 -12.64
CA ASP A 67 1.99 19.19 -13.35
C ASP A 67 0.92 18.53 -14.24
N ASP A 68 -0.35 18.86 -14.03
CA ASP A 68 -1.47 18.43 -14.88
C ASP A 68 -1.49 19.15 -16.25
N ASN A 69 -0.73 20.24 -16.41
CA ASN A 69 -0.75 21.06 -17.62
C ASN A 69 0.20 20.56 -18.72
N ARG A 70 1.00 19.52 -18.45
CA ARG A 70 1.90 18.90 -19.44
C ARG A 70 1.48 17.46 -19.69
N PRO A 71 0.34 17.24 -20.37
CA PRO A 71 -0.18 15.90 -20.57
C PRO A 71 0.81 15.07 -21.38
N VAL A 72 1.10 13.89 -20.88
CA VAL A 72 1.86 12.86 -21.60
C VAL A 72 0.89 12.03 -22.43
N LYS A 73 1.30 11.62 -23.64
CA LYS A 73 0.48 10.75 -24.48
C LYS A 73 0.18 9.45 -23.74
N LYS A 74 -1.10 9.21 -23.47
CA LYS A 74 -1.54 8.04 -22.72
C LYS A 74 -1.23 6.73 -23.44
N LEU A 75 -0.82 5.72 -22.67
CA LEU A 75 -0.63 4.37 -23.18
C LEU A 75 -1.98 3.81 -23.68
N LYS A 76 -2.01 3.31 -24.91
CA LYS A 76 -3.23 2.72 -25.49
C LYS A 76 -3.43 1.33 -24.87
N GLY A 77 -4.60 1.09 -24.28
CA GLY A 77 -4.94 -0.20 -23.67
C GLY A 77 -4.98 -0.19 -22.14
N SER A 78 -4.42 0.83 -21.49
CA SER A 78 -4.49 0.97 -20.03
C SER A 78 -5.93 1.12 -19.56
N LYS A 79 -6.29 0.41 -18.48
CA LYS A 79 -7.61 0.48 -17.85
C LYS A 79 -7.54 1.25 -16.55
N THR A 80 -8.56 2.06 -16.32
CA THR A 80 -8.70 2.83 -15.10
C THR A 80 -10.09 2.62 -14.50
N LYS A 81 -10.18 2.58 -13.18
CA LYS A 81 -11.45 2.49 -12.45
C LYS A 81 -11.36 3.39 -11.23
N GLY A 82 -12.34 4.25 -11.00
CA GLY A 82 -12.19 5.29 -9.98
C GLY A 82 -13.49 5.93 -9.56
N TRP A 83 -13.41 6.69 -8.48
CA TRP A 83 -14.50 7.54 -8.00
C TRP A 83 -14.02 8.96 -7.88
N ARG A 84 -14.88 9.90 -8.29
CA ARG A 84 -14.75 11.33 -8.01
C ARG A 84 -15.93 11.75 -7.17
N VAL A 85 -15.70 12.21 -5.95
CA VAL A 85 -16.73 12.56 -4.96
C VAL A 85 -16.46 13.94 -4.36
N ARG A 86 -17.53 14.54 -3.83
CA ARG A 86 -17.45 15.70 -2.96
C ARG A 86 -17.74 15.23 -1.54
N LEU A 87 -16.77 15.37 -0.65
CA LEU A 87 -16.87 15.00 0.76
C LEU A 87 -17.18 16.25 1.59
N ASN A 88 -18.17 16.17 2.47
CA ASN A 88 -18.59 17.28 3.32
C ASN A 88 -18.49 16.89 4.80
N GLY A 89 -17.66 17.60 5.56
CA GLY A 89 -17.56 17.45 7.01
C GLY A 89 -18.71 18.09 7.80
N ASP A 90 -19.41 19.05 7.19
CA ASP A 90 -20.53 19.80 7.79
C ASP A 90 -21.82 18.97 8.01
N THR A 91 -21.90 17.75 7.47
CA THR A 91 -23.07 16.88 7.65
C THR A 91 -22.98 16.13 8.97
N GLU A 92 -24.06 16.11 9.76
CA GLU A 92 -24.21 15.22 10.93
C GLU A 92 -23.77 13.81 10.53
N SER A 93 -22.60 13.40 11.04
CA SER A 93 -21.98 12.15 10.63
C SER A 93 -22.88 11.01 11.08
N CYS A 94 -23.59 10.38 10.15
CA CYS A 94 -24.28 9.14 10.44
C CYS A 94 -23.23 8.13 10.93
N GLU A 95 -23.52 7.48 12.06
CA GLU A 95 -22.59 6.65 12.82
C GLU A 95 -21.83 5.62 11.95
N LYS A 96 -20.64 5.27 12.45
CA LYS A 96 -19.65 4.39 11.83
C LYS A 96 -20.29 3.14 11.22
N SER A 97 -20.51 3.17 9.90
CA SER A 97 -20.59 1.96 9.11
C SER A 97 -19.19 1.36 9.00
N THR A 98 -18.78 0.60 10.02
CA THR A 98 -17.70 -0.37 9.88
C THR A 98 -18.25 -1.57 9.11
N SER A 99 -18.59 -1.37 7.83
CA SER A 99 -18.75 -2.50 6.93
C SER A 99 -17.38 -3.19 6.84
N LYS A 100 -17.16 -4.18 7.71
CA LYS A 100 -16.11 -5.17 7.51
C LYS A 100 -16.42 -5.79 6.17
N LEU A 101 -15.66 -5.46 5.14
CA LEU A 101 -15.73 -6.21 3.91
C LEU A 101 -15.30 -7.63 4.25
N GLY A 102 -16.29 -8.51 4.36
CA GLY A 102 -16.07 -9.92 4.52
C GLY A 102 -15.35 -10.40 3.27
N LEU A 103 -14.13 -10.92 3.45
CA LEU A 103 -13.44 -11.71 2.46
C LEU A 103 -14.30 -12.93 2.12
N LYS A 104 -15.15 -12.82 1.10
CA LYS A 104 -15.40 -13.97 0.24
C LYS A 104 -14.50 -13.74 -0.96
N ASN A 105 -13.37 -14.46 -1.02
CA ASN A 105 -12.54 -14.69 -2.21
C ASN A 105 -11.14 -14.04 -2.33
N LEU A 106 -10.42 -13.64 -1.26
CA LEU A 106 -8.96 -13.88 -1.35
C LEU A 106 -8.75 -15.35 -1.03
N ARG A 107 -8.07 -16.07 -1.94
CA ARG A 107 -7.87 -17.52 -1.87
C ARG A 107 -7.39 -17.91 -0.46
N SER A 108 -7.74 -19.11 -0.01
CA SER A 108 -7.23 -19.74 1.22
C SER A 108 -5.70 -19.69 1.36
N ASN A 109 -5.01 -19.44 0.24
CA ASN A 109 -3.56 -19.49 0.11
C ASN A 109 -2.92 -18.08 0.09
N ASN A 110 -3.60 -17.04 0.56
CA ASN A 110 -3.01 -15.70 0.74
C ASN A 110 -1.90 -15.78 1.81
N PRO A 111 -0.63 -15.51 1.47
CA PRO A 111 0.46 -15.63 2.44
C PRO A 111 0.27 -14.68 3.61
N VAL A 112 0.67 -15.13 4.80
CA VAL A 112 0.61 -14.34 6.04
C VAL A 112 2.02 -13.89 6.36
N LYS A 113 2.19 -12.61 6.73
CA LYS A 113 3.44 -12.04 7.23
C LYS A 113 3.68 -12.47 8.68
N ILE A 114 4.93 -12.44 9.12
CA ILE A 114 5.30 -12.66 10.53
C ILE A 114 4.60 -11.74 11.54
N ASN A 115 4.02 -10.61 11.11
CA ASN A 115 3.22 -9.73 11.97
C ASN A 115 1.71 -10.08 11.99
N GLY A 116 1.32 -11.18 11.34
CA GLY A 116 -0.05 -11.71 11.32
C GLY A 116 -0.97 -11.01 10.30
N GLN A 117 -0.43 -10.10 9.49
CA GLN A 117 -1.15 -9.49 8.38
C GLN A 117 -1.01 -10.35 7.13
N TYR A 118 -2.08 -10.43 6.34
CA TYR A 118 -1.99 -11.02 5.01
C TYR A 118 -1.16 -10.15 4.06
N PHE A 119 -0.58 -10.73 3.02
CA PHE A 119 0.12 -9.99 1.97
C PHE A 119 -0.82 -9.20 1.07
N PHE A 120 -1.99 -9.74 0.79
CA PHE A 120 -3.02 -9.06 -0.01
C PHE A 120 -4.25 -8.72 0.82
N ASN A 121 -4.82 -7.57 0.50
CA ASN A 121 -6.10 -7.09 0.99
C ASN A 121 -7.08 -6.88 -0.17
N HIS A 122 -8.36 -6.84 0.18
CA HIS A 122 -9.38 -6.29 -0.69
C HIS A 122 -9.45 -4.78 -0.48
N GLY A 123 -8.69 -4.03 -1.28
CA GLY A 123 -8.67 -2.58 -1.24
C GLY A 123 -10.02 -1.99 -1.67
N HIS A 124 -10.42 -0.91 -1.01
CA HIS A 124 -11.53 -0.08 -1.47
C HIS A 124 -11.01 1.03 -2.36
N ILE A 125 -11.67 1.31 -3.49
CA ILE A 125 -11.33 2.49 -4.30
C ILE A 125 -11.67 3.75 -3.51
N LEU A 126 -12.86 3.81 -2.91
CA LEU A 126 -13.23 4.80 -1.92
C LEU A 126 -13.49 4.11 -0.59
N ALA A 127 -12.67 4.39 0.43
CA ALA A 127 -12.85 3.77 1.74
C ALA A 127 -14.23 4.03 2.35
N SER A 128 -14.74 3.03 3.08
CA SER A 128 -16.06 3.08 3.71
C SER A 128 -16.22 4.22 4.72
N GLN A 129 -15.12 4.68 5.32
CA GLN A 129 -15.11 5.84 6.20
C GLN A 129 -15.53 7.14 5.51
N PHE A 130 -15.51 7.19 4.17
CA PHE A 130 -15.97 8.35 3.43
C PHE A 130 -17.46 8.38 3.15
N TYR A 131 -18.17 7.25 3.29
CA TYR A 131 -19.58 7.16 2.89
C TYR A 131 -20.47 8.15 3.66
N SER A 132 -20.17 8.37 4.95
CA SER A 132 -20.91 9.34 5.79
C SER A 132 -20.72 10.79 5.35
N PHE A 133 -19.69 11.11 4.56
CA PHE A 133 -19.42 12.46 4.07
C PHE A 133 -19.96 12.69 2.64
N ILE A 134 -20.66 11.71 2.05
CA ILE A 134 -21.29 11.80 0.72
C ILE A 134 -22.77 12.12 0.90
N ASN A 135 -23.19 13.31 0.46
CA ASN A 135 -24.59 13.73 0.56
C ASN A 135 -25.49 13.07 -0.51
N ASP A 136 -24.89 12.61 -1.60
CA ASP A 136 -25.59 11.95 -2.71
C ASP A 136 -25.80 10.46 -2.40
N LYS A 137 -27.01 10.10 -1.95
CA LYS A 137 -27.36 8.73 -1.54
C LYS A 137 -27.35 7.72 -2.67
N GLU A 138 -27.72 8.12 -3.88
CA GLU A 138 -27.68 7.23 -5.05
C GLU A 138 -26.22 6.86 -5.35
N LYS A 139 -25.35 7.87 -5.39
CA LYS A 139 -23.91 7.65 -5.59
C LYS A 139 -23.27 6.86 -4.46
N GLU A 140 -23.63 7.13 -3.20
CA GLU A 140 -23.19 6.36 -2.04
C GLU A 140 -23.55 4.86 -2.21
N ASN A 141 -24.78 4.55 -2.62
CA ASN A 141 -25.23 3.17 -2.84
C ASN A 141 -24.45 2.47 -3.95
N ILE A 142 -24.14 3.17 -5.05
CA ILE A 142 -23.33 2.63 -6.14
C ILE A 142 -21.89 2.34 -5.65
N ILE A 143 -21.31 3.21 -4.82
CA ILE A 143 -19.96 3.04 -4.28
C ILE A 143 -19.92 1.89 -3.26
N LYS A 144 -20.98 1.67 -2.50
CA LYS A 144 -21.07 0.54 -1.56
C LYS A 144 -21.09 -0.84 -2.24
N ASP A 145 -21.32 -0.91 -3.55
CA ASP A 145 -21.21 -2.16 -4.31
C ASP A 145 -19.75 -2.62 -4.38
N ASN A 146 -19.42 -3.70 -3.66
CA ASN A 146 -18.09 -4.29 -3.61
C ASN A 146 -17.54 -4.64 -5.00
N LYS A 147 -18.37 -5.05 -5.97
CA LYS A 147 -17.88 -5.35 -7.32
C LYS A 147 -17.36 -4.08 -8.02
N ARG A 148 -17.92 -2.93 -7.67
CA ARG A 148 -17.58 -1.62 -8.24
C ARG A 148 -16.57 -0.85 -7.41
N ASN A 149 -16.37 -1.18 -6.15
CA ASN A 149 -15.45 -0.46 -5.27
C ASN A 149 -14.30 -1.31 -4.73
N GLY A 150 -14.27 -2.60 -5.03
CA GLY A 150 -13.24 -3.53 -4.62
C GLY A 150 -12.15 -3.77 -5.66
N PHE A 151 -10.94 -4.05 -5.19
CA PHE A 151 -9.81 -4.55 -5.99
C PHE A 151 -8.77 -5.27 -5.12
N ILE A 152 -7.86 -6.03 -5.74
CA ILE A 152 -6.72 -6.66 -5.04
C ILE A 152 -5.62 -5.62 -4.85
N GLN A 153 -5.15 -5.46 -3.61
CA GLN A 153 -4.08 -4.55 -3.26
C GLN A 153 -3.12 -5.22 -2.28
N PHE A 154 -1.82 -4.96 -2.40
CA PHE A 154 -0.88 -5.36 -1.35
C PHE A 154 -1.20 -4.63 -0.05
N SER A 155 -1.11 -5.36 1.06
CA SER A 155 -1.50 -4.84 2.37
C SER A 155 -0.71 -3.62 2.79
N VAL A 156 0.59 -3.55 2.44
CA VAL A 156 1.44 -2.38 2.69
C VAL A 156 0.99 -1.15 1.90
N ALA A 157 0.49 -1.32 0.67
CA ALA A 157 -0.05 -0.23 -0.13
C ALA A 157 -1.45 0.20 0.32
N ASN A 158 -2.19 -0.69 1.00
CA ASN A 158 -3.53 -0.43 1.52
C ASN A 158 -3.53 0.20 2.94
N LEU A 159 -2.83 -0.42 3.91
CA LEU A 159 -3.05 -0.20 5.34
C LEU A 159 -1.91 0.47 6.11
N GLN A 160 -0.69 0.55 5.56
CA GLN A 160 0.48 1.02 6.33
C GLN A 160 0.31 2.48 6.76
N GLN A 161 0.18 2.72 8.06
CA GLN A 161 -0.17 4.02 8.63
C GLN A 161 0.87 4.57 9.63
N GLU A 162 1.72 3.71 10.18
CA GLU A 162 2.60 4.08 11.31
C GLU A 162 4.02 4.42 10.88
N GLU A 163 4.53 5.54 11.39
CA GLU A 163 5.91 6.03 11.22
C GLU A 163 6.95 5.24 12.03
N ALA A 164 6.59 4.09 12.60
CA ALA A 164 7.42 3.33 13.55
C ALA A 164 8.69 2.69 12.92
N SER A 165 8.95 2.92 11.63
CA SER A 165 10.15 2.44 10.96
C SER A 165 10.69 3.50 10.01
N ASP A 166 12.03 3.55 9.87
CA ASP A 166 12.73 4.39 8.88
C ASP A 166 12.35 4.10 7.41
N ASN A 167 11.52 3.08 7.18
CA ASN A 167 10.98 2.67 5.88
C ASN A 167 9.46 2.87 5.81
N PHE A 168 8.98 3.96 6.41
CA PHE A 168 7.56 4.29 6.42
C PHE A 168 7.08 4.64 5.01
N ARG A 169 6.26 3.74 4.44
CA ARG A 169 5.56 3.95 3.19
C ARG A 169 4.23 4.65 3.45
N LYS A 170 3.94 5.73 2.72
CA LYS A 170 2.62 6.37 2.73
C LYS A 170 1.64 5.52 1.90
N SER A 171 0.82 4.72 2.58
CA SER A 171 -0.22 3.90 1.97
C SER A 171 -1.47 4.71 1.59
N GLN A 172 -2.45 4.04 0.98
CA GLN A 172 -3.76 4.64 0.75
C GLN A 172 -4.41 5.08 2.07
N ALA A 173 -4.44 4.22 3.10
CA ALA A 173 -5.03 4.56 4.40
C ALA A 173 -4.38 5.78 5.07
N PHE A 174 -3.08 6.03 4.84
CA PHE A 174 -2.41 7.23 5.36
C PHE A 174 -3.10 8.52 4.86
N TYR A 175 -3.31 8.63 3.55
CA TYR A 175 -3.99 9.79 2.96
C TYR A 175 -5.46 9.84 3.32
N GLU A 176 -6.13 8.69 3.34
CA GLU A 176 -7.55 8.64 3.69
C GLU A 176 -7.80 9.12 5.12
N ASN A 177 -6.96 8.70 6.07
CA ASN A 177 -7.05 9.16 7.46
C ASN A 177 -6.77 10.65 7.59
N LYS A 178 -5.78 11.18 6.85
CA LYS A 178 -5.50 12.62 6.82
C LYS A 178 -6.74 13.41 6.37
N ILE A 179 -7.41 12.96 5.31
CA ILE A 179 -8.64 13.57 4.79
C ILE A 179 -9.80 13.43 5.79
N VAL A 180 -9.98 12.25 6.39
CA VAL A 180 -11.03 12.05 7.42
C VAL A 180 -10.83 12.97 8.61
N ASN A 181 -9.59 13.14 9.08
CA ASN A 181 -9.29 14.03 10.19
C ASN A 181 -9.66 15.48 9.87
N TYR A 182 -9.34 15.95 8.66
CA TYR A 182 -9.75 17.28 8.20
C TYR A 182 -11.29 17.42 8.14
N LEU A 183 -11.98 16.44 7.55
CA LEU A 183 -13.44 16.49 7.43
C LEU A 183 -14.12 16.51 8.81
N LYS A 184 -13.66 15.69 9.76
CA LYS A 184 -14.27 15.58 11.09
C LYS A 184 -13.96 16.76 12.00
N ASN A 185 -12.70 17.18 12.04
CA ASN A 185 -12.24 18.12 13.05
C ASN A 185 -12.38 19.58 12.60
N GLU A 186 -12.48 19.82 11.29
CA GLU A 186 -12.48 21.17 10.73
C GLU A 186 -13.74 21.50 9.93
N GLY A 187 -14.70 20.57 9.80
CA GLY A 187 -15.92 20.77 9.01
C GLY A 187 -15.63 20.99 7.51
N GLY A 188 -14.46 20.54 7.05
CA GLY A 188 -13.95 20.86 5.72
C GLY A 188 -14.79 20.26 4.59
N LYS A 189 -14.58 20.79 3.37
CA LYS A 189 -15.15 20.22 2.14
C LYS A 189 -14.04 19.87 1.17
N ILE A 190 -14.05 18.66 0.64
CA ILE A 190 -13.00 18.15 -0.25
C ILE A 190 -13.60 17.63 -1.56
N GLN A 191 -13.03 18.05 -2.67
CA GLN A 191 -13.14 17.37 -3.96
C GLN A 191 -12.11 16.24 -3.96
N TYR A 192 -12.57 14.99 -3.90
CA TYR A 192 -11.71 13.81 -3.80
C TYR A 192 -11.86 12.94 -5.05
N GLU A 193 -10.74 12.49 -5.58
CA GLU A 193 -10.68 11.55 -6.70
C GLU A 193 -9.68 10.43 -6.39
N VAL A 194 -10.12 9.19 -6.54
CA VAL A 194 -9.26 8.01 -6.46
C VAL A 194 -9.43 7.22 -7.73
N THR A 195 -8.31 6.87 -8.36
CA THR A 195 -8.28 6.10 -9.59
C THR A 195 -7.32 4.94 -9.44
N ILE A 196 -7.83 3.72 -9.59
CA ILE A 196 -7.06 2.50 -9.71
C ILE A 196 -6.56 2.38 -11.15
N LEU A 197 -5.28 2.09 -11.31
CA LEU A 197 -4.60 2.07 -12.59
C LEU A 197 -4.07 0.68 -12.88
N PHE A 198 -4.42 0.16 -14.05
CA PHE A 198 -3.92 -1.09 -14.61
C PHE A 198 -3.03 -0.78 -15.80
N TYR A 199 -1.97 -1.56 -16.01
CA TYR A 199 -1.11 -1.40 -17.19
C TYR A 199 -1.88 -1.75 -18.46
N ASP A 200 -2.58 -2.90 -18.43
CA ASP A 200 -3.46 -3.37 -19.51
C ASP A 200 -4.91 -3.56 -19.01
N LYS A 201 -5.87 -3.60 -19.93
CA LYS A 201 -7.29 -3.83 -19.64
C LYS A 201 -7.59 -5.21 -19.05
N ASP A 202 -6.77 -6.19 -19.38
CA ASP A 202 -6.95 -7.59 -19.00
C ASP A 202 -6.18 -7.94 -17.71
N ASP A 203 -5.40 -7.00 -17.17
CA ASP A 203 -4.69 -7.17 -15.90
C ASP A 203 -5.66 -7.44 -14.74
N LYS A 204 -5.28 -8.41 -13.89
CA LYS A 204 -6.05 -8.79 -12.69
C LYS A 204 -5.65 -7.99 -11.45
N ILE A 205 -4.40 -7.53 -11.39
CA ILE A 205 -3.88 -6.71 -10.29
C ILE A 205 -3.51 -5.33 -10.87
N PRO A 206 -3.94 -4.22 -10.25
CA PRO A 206 -3.54 -2.90 -10.68
C PRO A 206 -2.10 -2.60 -10.29
N ILE A 207 -1.44 -1.74 -11.06
CA ILE A 207 -0.09 -1.26 -10.76
C ILE A 207 -0.07 -0.23 -9.62
N GLY A 208 -1.22 0.36 -9.28
CA GLY A 208 -1.29 1.34 -8.19
C GLY A 208 -2.58 2.13 -8.11
N THR A 209 -2.60 3.01 -7.13
CA THR A 209 -3.72 3.91 -6.83
C THR A 209 -3.27 5.34 -6.99
N LYS A 210 -3.93 6.11 -7.85
CA LYS A 210 -3.77 7.56 -7.94
C LYS A 210 -4.80 8.25 -7.06
N ILE A 211 -4.36 9.17 -6.22
CA ILE A 211 -5.21 9.98 -5.34
C ILE A 211 -5.01 11.45 -5.69
N LEU A 212 -6.11 12.17 -5.86
CA LEU A 212 -6.14 13.62 -6.02
C LEU A 212 -7.17 14.19 -5.05
N PHE A 213 -6.77 15.18 -4.25
CA PHE A 213 -7.68 15.89 -3.37
C PHE A 213 -7.45 17.39 -3.41
N LYS A 214 -8.55 18.15 -3.40
CA LYS A 214 -8.54 19.62 -3.34
C LYS A 214 -9.62 20.06 -2.38
N THR A 215 -9.35 21.04 -1.53
CA THR A 215 -10.37 21.58 -0.64
C THR A 215 -11.28 22.56 -1.40
N ILE A 216 -12.50 22.80 -0.91
CA ILE A 216 -13.53 23.57 -1.63
C ILE A 216 -13.81 24.94 -0.97
N LYS A 217 -13.40 25.18 0.28
CA LYS A 217 -13.65 26.45 1.00
C LYS A 217 -12.35 27.05 1.57
N GLN A 218 -12.21 28.38 1.44
CA GLN A 218 -11.13 29.18 2.05
C GLN A 218 -11.33 29.41 3.55
N SER A 219 -10.88 28.46 4.36
CA SER A 219 -10.53 28.68 5.78
C SER A 219 -9.00 28.72 5.96
N ASN A 220 -8.49 29.18 7.10
CA ASN A 220 -7.04 29.17 7.36
C ASN A 220 -6.43 27.75 7.35
N SER A 221 -7.23 26.74 7.70
CA SER A 221 -6.80 25.35 7.69
C SER A 221 -6.80 24.74 6.28
N GLN A 222 -7.44 25.39 5.31
CA GLN A 222 -7.34 25.09 3.88
C GLN A 222 -5.89 25.12 3.37
N LYS A 223 -5.11 26.12 3.82
CA LYS A 223 -3.70 26.28 3.43
C LYS A 223 -2.82 25.10 3.87
N ILE A 224 -3.22 24.32 4.88
CA ILE A 224 -2.43 23.21 5.42
C ILE A 224 -2.54 21.96 4.54
N LEU A 225 -3.71 21.69 3.95
CA LEU A 225 -3.89 20.56 3.03
C LEU A 225 -3.58 20.92 1.58
N GLU A 226 -3.76 22.15 1.14
CA GLU A 226 -3.49 22.55 -0.26
C GLU A 226 -2.01 22.86 -0.53
N ASN A 227 -1.25 23.33 0.46
CA ASN A 227 0.20 23.41 0.38
C ASN A 227 0.89 22.06 0.58
N ASP A 228 0.11 20.99 0.76
CA ASP A 228 0.66 19.65 0.78
C ASP A 228 1.09 19.27 -0.64
N GLU A 229 2.39 19.15 -0.80
CA GLU A 229 3.03 18.64 -2.01
C GLU A 229 2.53 17.21 -2.38
N ASP A 230 1.79 16.55 -1.48
CA ASP A 230 1.14 15.25 -1.70
C ASP A 230 -0.37 15.31 -2.05
N SER A 231 -0.90 16.45 -2.52
CA SER A 231 -2.31 16.55 -2.93
C SER A 231 -2.67 15.78 -4.22
N HIS A 232 -1.69 15.46 -5.05
CA HIS A 232 -1.83 14.62 -6.24
C HIS A 232 -0.70 13.58 -6.30
N ILE A 233 -1.03 12.34 -5.95
CA ILE A 233 -0.03 11.27 -5.74
C ILE A 233 -0.45 9.97 -6.40
N PHE A 234 0.54 9.11 -6.64
CA PHE A 234 0.38 7.73 -7.06
C PHE A 234 1.08 6.80 -6.07
N ILE A 235 0.33 5.85 -5.54
CA ILE A 235 0.79 4.83 -4.60
C ILE A 235 1.00 3.53 -5.38
N PRO A 236 2.25 3.08 -5.55
CA PRO A 236 2.57 1.89 -6.35
C PRO A 236 2.13 0.59 -5.64
N ASN A 237 1.38 -0.29 -6.28
CA ASN A 237 0.81 -1.48 -5.64
C ASN A 237 1.78 -2.67 -5.63
N PHE A 238 2.79 -2.63 -4.75
CA PHE A 238 3.76 -3.71 -4.55
C PHE A 238 4.13 -3.87 -3.08
N ASP A 239 4.81 -4.97 -2.76
CA ASP A 239 5.42 -5.22 -1.45
C ASP A 239 6.90 -5.56 -1.61
N LYS A 240 7.75 -4.99 -0.77
CA LYS A 240 9.21 -5.26 -0.79
C LYS A 240 9.54 -6.69 -0.39
N ASP A 241 8.66 -7.32 0.39
CA ASP A 241 8.78 -8.70 0.80
C ASP A 241 8.28 -9.67 -0.29
N PHE A 242 7.85 -9.17 -1.46
CA PHE A 242 7.48 -9.97 -2.62
C PHE A 242 8.47 -9.75 -3.77
N ASP A 243 9.16 -10.82 -4.17
CA ASP A 243 10.27 -10.78 -5.10
C ASP A 243 10.25 -11.96 -6.05
N LEU A 244 10.24 -11.72 -7.36
CA LEU A 244 10.30 -12.80 -8.34
C LEU A 244 11.76 -13.27 -8.48
N PRO A 245 12.03 -14.59 -8.42
CA PRO A 245 13.39 -15.10 -8.48
C PRO A 245 14.03 -14.73 -9.82
N GLN A 246 15.15 -13.99 -9.78
CA GLN A 246 15.75 -13.45 -11.00
C GLN A 246 16.51 -14.48 -11.84
N ASN A 247 16.96 -15.61 -11.27
CA ASN A 247 17.67 -16.66 -12.00
C ASN A 247 17.53 -17.99 -11.25
N ASP A 248 16.86 -18.97 -11.86
CA ASP A 248 17.03 -20.37 -11.50
C ASP A 248 17.36 -21.07 -12.83
N ASP A 249 18.55 -21.65 -12.98
CA ASP A 249 19.13 -22.11 -14.27
C ASP A 249 18.34 -23.24 -14.97
N ASN A 250 17.17 -23.61 -14.43
CA ASN A 250 16.18 -24.50 -15.04
C ASN A 250 14.97 -23.73 -15.64
N ALA A 251 15.08 -22.42 -15.82
CA ALA A 251 13.98 -21.49 -16.10
C ALA A 251 13.48 -21.47 -17.55
N ASN A 252 12.54 -22.36 -17.85
CA ASN A 252 11.53 -22.11 -18.90
C ASN A 252 10.22 -21.51 -18.33
N ASN A 253 10.19 -21.11 -17.05
CA ASN A 253 8.94 -20.86 -16.31
C ASN A 253 9.02 -19.77 -15.22
N VAL A 254 9.90 -18.77 -15.35
CA VAL A 254 9.91 -17.62 -14.42
C VAL A 254 9.01 -16.52 -15.00
N ASP A 255 7.81 -16.37 -14.44
CA ASP A 255 6.93 -15.25 -14.80
C ASP A 255 7.64 -13.93 -14.46
N SER A 256 7.57 -12.94 -15.37
CA SER A 256 7.99 -11.57 -15.07
C SER A 256 7.00 -10.85 -14.13
N TYR A 257 7.38 -9.72 -13.53
CA TYR A 257 6.45 -8.90 -12.76
C TYR A 257 5.22 -8.52 -13.58
N ARG A 258 5.39 -8.18 -14.87
CA ARG A 258 4.27 -7.88 -15.77
C ARG A 258 3.31 -9.07 -15.91
N GLU A 259 3.85 -10.28 -16.05
CA GLU A 259 3.04 -11.50 -16.08
C GLU A 259 2.32 -11.75 -14.76
N PHE A 260 2.93 -11.46 -13.63
CA PHE A 260 2.28 -11.53 -12.31
C PHE A 260 1.05 -10.61 -12.23
N TYR A 261 1.16 -9.33 -12.62
CA TYR A 261 0.00 -8.43 -12.61
C TYR A 261 -1.10 -8.85 -13.59
N CYS A 262 -0.71 -9.37 -14.76
CA CYS A 262 -1.61 -9.86 -15.79
C CYS A 262 -2.37 -11.12 -15.33
N LYS A 263 -1.65 -12.14 -14.86
CA LYS A 263 -2.21 -13.45 -14.48
C LYS A 263 -2.84 -13.44 -13.08
N GLY A 264 -2.41 -12.51 -12.22
CA GLY A 264 -2.77 -12.44 -10.81
C GLY A 264 -2.03 -13.47 -9.95
N TYR A 265 -2.27 -13.43 -8.64
CA TYR A 265 -1.69 -14.37 -7.68
C TYR A 265 -2.25 -15.80 -7.85
N ASP A 266 -1.34 -16.76 -7.82
CA ASP A 266 -1.58 -18.20 -7.68
C ASP A 266 -0.46 -18.85 -6.83
N ASP A 267 -0.64 -20.13 -6.49
CA ASP A 267 0.19 -20.81 -5.49
C ASP A 267 1.66 -20.97 -5.93
N LYS A 268 1.98 -20.87 -7.24
CA LYS A 268 3.37 -20.98 -7.70
C LYS A 268 4.23 -19.82 -7.22
N TYR A 269 3.60 -18.69 -6.87
CA TYR A 269 4.27 -17.51 -6.35
C TYR A 269 4.52 -17.60 -4.84
N GLN A 270 4.07 -18.64 -4.14
CA GLN A 270 4.23 -18.75 -2.68
C GLN A 270 5.71 -18.64 -2.25
N LYS A 271 6.63 -19.19 -3.05
CA LYS A 271 8.08 -19.09 -2.85
C LYS A 271 8.69 -17.70 -3.08
N CYS A 272 7.91 -16.76 -3.60
CA CYS A 272 8.35 -15.39 -3.92
C CYS A 272 8.12 -14.42 -2.75
N PHE A 273 7.46 -14.87 -1.67
CA PHE A 273 7.20 -14.07 -0.48
C PHE A 273 8.25 -14.36 0.59
N LYS A 274 8.82 -13.31 1.15
CA LYS A 274 9.77 -13.31 2.26
C LYS A 274 9.05 -12.90 3.55
N ASN A 275 9.65 -13.14 4.71
CA ASN A 275 9.08 -12.74 6.01
C ASN A 275 7.66 -13.30 6.22
N ILE A 276 7.43 -14.52 5.73
CA ILE A 276 6.15 -15.23 5.88
C ILE A 276 6.07 -15.97 7.22
N ALA A 277 4.85 -16.06 7.72
CA ALA A 277 4.45 -16.89 8.85
C ALA A 277 4.09 -18.29 8.35
N ILE A 278 4.78 -19.31 8.86
CA ILE A 278 4.60 -20.72 8.49
C ILE A 278 3.95 -21.44 9.69
N PRO A 279 2.67 -21.84 9.61
CA PRO A 279 2.04 -22.62 10.67
C PRO A 279 2.52 -24.08 10.66
N ASP A 280 2.73 -24.66 11.85
CA ASP A 280 2.89 -26.11 12.02
C ASP A 280 1.53 -26.81 12.24
N GLU A 281 1.57 -28.14 12.37
CA GLU A 281 0.38 -28.98 12.60
C GLU A 281 -0.31 -28.67 13.95
N ASP A 282 0.43 -28.15 14.93
CA ASP A 282 -0.07 -27.77 16.26
C ASP A 282 -0.60 -26.32 16.31
N GLY A 283 -0.58 -25.60 15.18
CA GLY A 283 -1.02 -24.20 15.08
C GLY A 283 -0.03 -23.18 15.62
N LYS A 284 1.20 -23.58 15.97
CA LYS A 284 2.30 -22.64 16.24
C LYS A 284 2.81 -22.08 14.91
N VAL A 285 3.34 -20.87 14.94
CA VAL A 285 3.82 -20.17 13.74
C VAL A 285 5.31 -19.97 13.85
N TYR A 286 6.03 -20.15 12.74
CA TYR A 286 7.46 -19.94 12.63
C TYR A 286 7.80 -18.98 11.49
N ASP A 287 8.98 -18.38 11.56
CA ASP A 287 9.59 -17.67 10.43
C ASP A 287 10.35 -18.63 9.50
N GLU A 288 10.89 -18.12 8.39
CA GLU A 288 11.66 -18.89 7.40
C GLU A 288 12.96 -19.49 7.97
N ALA A 289 13.45 -18.99 9.11
CA ALA A 289 14.62 -19.49 9.81
C ALA A 289 14.26 -20.52 10.91
N GLY A 290 12.98 -20.83 11.09
CA GLY A 290 12.49 -21.79 12.08
C GLY A 290 12.33 -21.21 13.49
N HIS A 291 12.38 -19.89 13.67
CA HIS A 291 12.08 -19.27 14.96
C HIS A 291 10.57 -19.14 15.17
N GLN A 292 10.09 -19.50 16.36
CA GLN A 292 8.68 -19.35 16.70
C GLN A 292 8.29 -17.87 16.75
N VAL A 293 7.23 -17.51 16.02
CA VAL A 293 6.63 -16.19 15.95
C VAL A 293 5.48 -16.10 16.95
N PHE A 294 5.52 -15.08 17.81
CA PHE A 294 4.43 -14.76 18.72
C PHE A 294 3.74 -13.50 18.25
N TYR A 295 2.46 -13.61 17.89
CA TYR A 295 1.66 -12.42 17.63
C TYR A 295 1.36 -11.73 18.95
N PRO A 296 1.53 -10.40 19.06
CA PRO A 296 1.02 -9.67 20.20
C PRO A 296 -0.48 -9.92 20.27
N SER A 297 -0.96 -10.35 21.44
CA SER A 297 -2.38 -10.52 21.72
C SER A 297 -3.11 -9.28 21.26
N ARG A 298 -4.01 -9.40 20.27
CA ARG A 298 -4.84 -8.26 19.86
C ARG A 298 -5.59 -7.80 21.12
N CYS A 299 -5.33 -6.58 21.60
CA CYS A 299 -6.22 -5.95 22.56
C CYS A 299 -7.61 -5.93 21.93
N GLN A 300 -8.51 -6.75 22.49
CA GLN A 300 -9.93 -6.78 22.12
C GLN A 300 -10.60 -5.47 22.46
#